data_AF-A0A538NWA9-F1
#
_entry.id   AF-A0A538NWA9-F1
#
_cell.length_a   1.000
_cell.length_b   1.000
_cell.length_c   1.000
_cell.angle_alpha   90.00
_cell.angle_beta   90.00
_cell.angle_gamma   90.00
#
_symmetry.space_group_name_H-M   'P 1'
#
loop_
_entity.id
_entity.type
_entity.pdbx_description
1 polymer ?
#
loop_
_entity_poly.entity_id
_entity_poly.type
_entity_poly.pdbx_seq_one_letter_code
_entity_poly.pdbx_strand_id
1 'polypeptide(L)'
;MMDSTTRDAVDELLQTYSETGGINYLDAAATLPSRLAIESACADLMSLMFPGFRSESLVSSEDLAETTRTRVRNLHARLKKEICRSLGKIPPDEATDRRADEILGYFMSELPRVRKTLWTDIDAAYEGDPAAQSYEEIILAYPALEAIAIQRMAHELYLKELPLIPRIMTEWAHSRTGIDIHPGAKIGSHFFIDHGTGVVIGETCEIGSRVKLF
;
A
#
# COMPACT_ATOMS: atom_id res chain seq x y z
N MET A 1 12.76 -30.77 27.25
CA MET A 1 13.90 -31.09 26.37
C MET A 1 13.32 -31.40 25.00
N MET A 2 13.86 -30.81 23.92
CA MET A 2 13.54 -31.24 22.56
C MET A 2 13.98 -32.70 22.39
N ASP A 3 13.17 -33.51 21.69
CA ASP A 3 13.52 -34.90 21.37
C ASP A 3 14.66 -34.95 20.33
N SER A 4 15.26 -36.13 20.15
CA SER A 4 16.40 -36.33 19.24
C SER A 4 16.05 -35.96 17.80
N THR A 5 14.89 -36.38 17.33
CA THR A 5 14.40 -36.13 15.97
C THR A 5 14.27 -34.64 15.66
N THR A 6 13.77 -33.85 16.61
CA THR A 6 13.62 -32.39 16.47
C THR A 6 14.99 -31.70 16.44
N ARG A 7 15.96 -32.21 17.20
CA ARG A 7 17.33 -31.67 17.18
C ARG A 7 18.00 -31.91 15.84
N ASP A 8 17.90 -33.13 15.32
CA ASP A 8 18.47 -33.52 14.03
C ASP A 8 17.88 -32.67 12.90
N ALA A 9 16.56 -32.43 12.90
CA ALA A 9 15.91 -31.56 11.93
C ALA A 9 16.37 -30.08 12.00
N VAL A 10 16.67 -29.57 13.20
CA VAL A 10 17.21 -28.21 13.35
C VAL A 10 18.63 -28.13 12.78
N ASP A 11 19.47 -29.12 13.06
CA ASP A 11 20.84 -29.15 12.56
C ASP A 11 20.86 -29.26 11.02
N GLU A 12 19.99 -30.08 10.43
CA GLU A 12 19.80 -30.16 8.98
C GLU A 12 19.34 -28.83 8.38
N LEU A 13 18.37 -28.14 9.00
CA LEU A 13 17.92 -26.82 8.53
C LEU A 13 19.05 -25.78 8.58
N LEU A 14 19.80 -25.73 9.67
CA LEU A 14 20.96 -24.83 9.82
C LEU A 14 22.02 -25.11 8.74
N GLN A 15 22.24 -26.38 8.42
CA GLN A 15 23.11 -26.77 7.32
C GLN A 15 22.59 -26.22 5.98
N THR A 16 21.28 -26.38 5.68
CA THR A 16 20.71 -25.79 4.45
C THR A 16 20.89 -24.28 4.38
N TYR A 17 20.87 -23.57 5.51
CA TYR A 17 21.06 -22.12 5.51
C TYR A 17 22.43 -21.70 5.00
N SER A 18 23.44 -22.52 5.29
CA SER A 18 24.82 -22.31 4.85
C SER A 18 25.08 -22.77 3.41
N GLU A 19 24.46 -23.88 2.98
CA GLU A 19 24.71 -24.51 1.68
C GLU A 19 23.93 -23.86 0.53
N THR A 20 22.66 -23.51 0.78
CA THR A 20 21.76 -22.88 -0.20
C THR A 20 21.38 -21.47 0.23
N GLY A 21 22.35 -20.71 0.75
CA GLY A 21 22.20 -19.35 1.28
C GLY A 21 21.63 -18.28 0.34
N GLY A 22 21.41 -18.58 -0.94
CA GLY A 22 20.84 -17.67 -1.94
C GLY A 22 19.38 -17.24 -1.69
N ILE A 23 18.75 -17.72 -0.62
CA ILE A 23 17.45 -17.24 -0.11
C ILE A 23 17.55 -16.68 1.33
N ASN A 24 18.71 -16.82 1.98
CA ASN A 24 18.97 -16.39 3.35
C ASN A 24 19.71 -15.06 3.35
N TYR A 25 19.01 -14.01 2.94
CA TYR A 25 19.56 -12.66 2.90
C TYR A 25 19.55 -12.00 4.27
N LEU A 26 20.18 -12.57 5.30
CA LEU A 26 20.07 -12.07 6.68
C LEU A 26 20.55 -10.62 6.83
N ASP A 27 21.70 -10.28 6.22
CA ASP A 27 22.22 -8.91 6.24
C ASP A 27 21.38 -7.94 5.39
N ALA A 28 20.85 -8.40 4.25
CA ALA A 28 19.93 -7.59 3.45
C ALA A 28 18.59 -7.42 4.18
N ALA A 29 18.05 -8.45 4.83
CA ALA A 29 16.81 -8.39 5.59
C ALA A 29 16.87 -7.38 6.74
N ALA A 30 18.05 -7.18 7.34
CA ALA A 30 18.27 -6.13 8.32
C ALA A 30 18.19 -4.71 7.73
N THR A 31 18.42 -4.57 6.42
CA THR A 31 18.45 -3.31 5.67
C THR A 31 17.22 -3.05 4.80
N LEU A 32 16.42 -4.08 4.51
CA LEU A 32 15.22 -4.02 3.69
C LEU A 32 14.01 -3.45 4.45
N PRO A 33 13.04 -2.84 3.73
CA PRO A 33 11.83 -2.33 4.34
C PRO A 33 10.97 -3.46 4.91
N SER A 34 10.32 -3.20 6.05
CA SER A 34 9.44 -4.15 6.72
C SER A 34 8.09 -4.22 6.03
N ARG A 35 7.76 -5.40 5.46
CA ARG A 35 6.45 -5.67 4.88
C ARG A 35 5.31 -5.34 5.85
N LEU A 36 5.36 -5.85 7.08
CA LEU A 36 4.33 -5.59 8.10
C LEU A 36 4.15 -4.10 8.43
N ALA A 37 5.25 -3.33 8.41
CA ALA A 37 5.18 -1.89 8.63
C ALA A 37 4.47 -1.19 7.45
N ILE A 38 4.75 -1.59 6.21
CA ILE A 38 4.10 -1.05 5.02
C ILE A 38 2.61 -1.44 4.97
N GLU A 39 2.26 -2.68 5.32
CA GLU A 39 0.86 -3.13 5.38
C GLU A 39 0.07 -2.33 6.43
N SER A 40 0.68 -2.06 7.59
CA SER A 40 0.08 -1.16 8.59
C SER A 40 -0.08 0.26 8.06
N ALA A 41 0.89 0.77 7.28
CA ALA A 41 0.82 2.08 6.65
C ALA A 41 -0.31 2.15 5.62
N CYS A 42 -0.57 1.06 4.86
CA CYS A 42 -1.69 0.97 3.92
C CYS A 42 -3.04 1.09 4.64
N ALA A 43 -3.21 0.42 5.79
CA ALA A 43 -4.42 0.55 6.59
C ALA A 43 -4.63 1.98 7.13
N ASP A 44 -3.56 2.64 7.59
CA ASP A 44 -3.60 4.04 8.02
C ASP A 44 -3.93 4.99 6.86
N LEU A 45 -3.35 4.75 5.68
CA LEU A 45 -3.64 5.50 4.46
C LEU A 45 -5.11 5.37 4.04
N MET A 46 -5.67 4.16 4.05
CA MET A 46 -7.10 3.95 3.78
C MET A 46 -7.99 4.71 4.77
N SER A 47 -7.60 4.74 6.05
CA SER A 47 -8.30 5.51 7.08
C SER A 47 -8.19 7.03 6.88
N LEU A 48 -7.11 7.52 6.26
CA LEU A 48 -6.96 8.93 5.89
C LEU A 48 -7.78 9.29 4.64
N MET A 49 -7.85 8.39 3.67
CA MET A 49 -8.62 8.64 2.43
C MET A 49 -10.13 8.62 2.73
N PHE A 50 -10.57 7.72 3.61
CA PHE A 50 -11.97 7.48 3.95
C PHE A 50 -12.22 7.55 5.47
N PRO A 51 -12.07 8.74 6.09
CA PRO A 51 -12.27 8.89 7.53
C PRO A 51 -13.71 8.50 7.92
N GLY A 52 -13.84 7.71 8.99
CA GLY A 52 -15.12 7.22 9.50
C GLY A 52 -15.55 5.83 8.99
N PHE A 53 -14.95 5.33 7.90
CA PHE A 53 -15.33 4.04 7.31
C PHE A 53 -14.42 2.86 7.71
N ARG A 54 -13.28 3.14 8.35
CA ARG A 54 -12.25 2.15 8.70
C ARG A 54 -11.82 2.20 10.18
N SER A 55 -12.56 2.91 11.03
CA SER A 55 -12.32 2.99 12.47
C SER A 55 -13.44 2.33 13.27
N GLU A 56 -13.08 1.56 14.32
CA GLU A 56 -14.05 0.95 15.24
C GLU A 56 -14.79 2.00 16.08
N SER A 57 -14.18 3.15 16.34
CA SER A 57 -14.80 4.27 17.02
C SER A 57 -15.39 5.28 16.03
N LEU A 58 -16.59 5.78 16.36
CA LEU A 58 -17.18 6.93 15.69
C LEU A 58 -16.28 8.14 15.94
N VAL A 59 -15.59 8.60 14.90
CA VAL A 59 -14.89 9.88 14.96
C VAL A 59 -15.96 10.96 14.94
N SER A 60 -16.17 11.64 16.07
CA SER A 60 -17.01 12.84 16.11
C SER A 60 -16.44 13.87 15.11
N SER A 61 -17.29 14.68 14.49
CA SER A 61 -16.82 15.76 13.61
C SER A 61 -15.90 16.74 14.33
N GLU A 62 -16.04 16.88 15.65
CA GLU A 62 -15.23 17.73 16.52
C GLU A 62 -13.79 17.21 16.66
N ASP A 63 -13.59 15.89 16.68
CA ASP A 63 -12.28 15.25 16.86
C ASP A 63 -11.55 14.92 15.55
N LEU A 64 -12.22 15.09 14.40
CA LEU A 64 -11.70 14.67 13.09
C LEU A 64 -10.35 15.31 12.76
N ALA A 65 -10.20 16.61 13.01
CA ALA A 65 -8.97 17.34 12.71
C ALA A 65 -7.79 16.78 13.52
N GLU A 66 -7.99 16.56 14.82
CA GLU A 66 -6.93 16.09 15.70
C GLU A 66 -6.57 14.62 15.44
N THR A 67 -7.59 13.78 15.22
CA THR A 67 -7.41 12.39 14.82
C THR A 67 -6.61 12.29 13.51
N THR A 68 -6.94 13.14 12.54
CA THR A 68 -6.23 13.20 11.24
C THR A 68 -4.78 13.62 11.43
N ARG A 69 -4.51 14.69 12.20
CA ARG A 69 -3.13 15.14 12.49
C ARG A 69 -2.30 14.05 13.16
N THR A 70 -2.86 13.37 14.16
CA THR A 70 -2.17 12.28 14.85
C THR A 70 -1.86 11.13 13.91
N ARG A 71 -2.81 10.73 13.06
CA ARG A 71 -2.60 9.66 12.09
C ARG A 71 -1.54 10.03 11.06
N VAL A 72 -1.56 11.25 10.52
CA VAL A 72 -0.52 11.75 9.59
C VAL A 72 0.87 11.74 10.24
N ARG A 73 1.00 12.20 11.49
CA ARG A 73 2.29 12.19 12.21
C ARG A 73 2.83 10.77 12.39
N ASN A 74 1.98 9.83 12.80
CA ASN A 74 2.36 8.43 12.99
C ASN A 74 2.76 7.77 11.65
N LEU A 75 1.97 8.01 10.61
CA LEU A 75 2.24 7.52 9.26
C LEU A 75 3.56 8.08 8.73
N HIS A 76 3.82 9.38 8.91
CA HIS A 76 5.07 10.03 8.52
C HIS A 76 6.27 9.37 9.18
N ALA A 77 6.25 9.20 10.51
CA ALA A 77 7.34 8.56 11.24
C ALA A 77 7.58 7.11 10.77
N ARG A 78 6.51 6.36 10.54
CA ARG A 78 6.57 4.97 10.04
C ARG A 78 7.16 4.91 8.63
N LEU A 79 6.63 5.69 7.69
CA LEU A 79 7.06 5.68 6.29
C LEU A 79 8.48 6.20 6.13
N LYS A 80 8.90 7.25 6.86
CA LYS A 80 10.28 7.77 6.78
C LYS A 80 11.31 6.66 7.00
N LYS A 81 11.09 5.86 8.05
CA LYS A 81 11.97 4.73 8.37
C LYS A 81 12.04 3.75 7.20
N GLU A 82 10.90 3.30 6.69
CA GLU A 82 10.87 2.29 5.63
C GLU A 82 11.38 2.84 4.28
N ILE A 83 11.18 4.13 3.99
CA ILE A 83 11.77 4.78 2.80
C ILE A 83 13.29 4.76 2.87
N CYS A 84 13.89 5.10 4.02
CA CYS A 84 15.36 5.00 4.19
C CYS A 84 15.86 3.58 3.96
N ARG A 85 15.12 2.57 4.46
CA ARG A 85 15.44 1.14 4.23
C ARG A 85 15.37 0.77 2.76
N SER A 86 14.30 1.17 2.08
CA SER A 86 14.08 0.95 0.66
C SER A 86 15.21 1.56 -0.19
N LEU A 87 15.75 2.72 0.19
CA LEU A 87 16.89 3.36 -0.47
C LEU A 87 18.25 2.67 -0.19
N GLY A 88 18.29 1.62 0.62
CA GLY A 88 19.40 0.68 0.70
C GLY A 88 20.56 1.01 1.65
N LYS A 89 20.42 2.01 2.55
CA LYS A 89 21.45 2.33 3.54
C LYS A 89 20.88 2.44 4.96
N ILE A 90 21.39 1.60 5.88
CA ILE A 90 21.08 1.66 7.31
C ILE A 90 22.37 1.60 8.14
N PRO A 91 22.65 2.59 9.02
CA PRO A 91 21.89 3.83 9.18
C PRO A 91 21.96 4.68 7.89
N PRO A 92 20.93 5.48 7.59
CA PRO A 92 20.95 6.35 6.42
C PRO A 92 22.07 7.38 6.56
N ASP A 93 22.79 7.66 5.47
CA ASP A 93 23.65 8.82 5.40
C ASP A 93 22.81 10.10 5.15
N GLU A 94 23.45 11.27 5.20
CA GLU A 94 22.76 12.55 5.02
C GLU A 94 22.06 12.68 3.65
N ALA A 95 22.57 12.00 2.61
CA ALA A 95 21.98 12.02 1.28
C ALA A 95 20.73 11.13 1.22
N THR A 96 20.80 9.92 1.77
CA THR A 96 19.65 9.02 1.92
C THR A 96 18.56 9.66 2.77
N ASP A 97 18.92 10.28 3.88
CA ASP A 97 17.96 10.92 4.77
C ASP A 97 17.23 12.08 4.08
N ARG A 98 17.96 12.98 3.44
CA ARG A 98 17.39 14.09 2.65
C ARG A 98 16.49 13.58 1.53
N ARG A 99 16.93 12.56 0.78
CA ARG A 99 16.12 11.96 -0.28
C ARG A 99 14.84 11.35 0.27
N ALA A 100 14.90 10.70 1.43
CA ALA A 100 13.72 10.15 2.09
C ALA A 100 12.72 11.26 2.50
N ASP A 101 13.21 12.41 2.98
CA ASP A 101 12.34 13.57 3.27
C ASP A 101 11.71 14.15 2.01
N GLU A 102 12.46 14.25 0.90
CA GLU A 102 11.92 14.72 -0.38
C GLU A 102 10.79 13.81 -0.90
N ILE A 103 11.00 12.49 -0.87
CA ILE A 103 10.00 11.52 -1.31
C ILE A 103 8.77 11.57 -0.39
N LEU A 104 8.97 11.58 0.92
CA LEU A 104 7.88 11.59 1.89
C LEU A 104 7.09 12.90 1.85
N GLY A 105 7.77 14.03 1.72
CA GLY A 105 7.16 15.34 1.57
C GLY A 105 6.30 15.42 0.31
N TYR A 106 6.83 14.95 -0.83
CA TYR A 106 6.06 14.81 -2.07
C TYR A 106 4.82 13.94 -1.87
N PHE A 107 5.00 12.73 -1.34
CA PHE A 107 3.91 11.78 -1.14
C PHE A 107 2.78 12.38 -0.30
N MET A 108 3.13 13.03 0.83
CA MET A 108 2.16 13.69 1.71
C MET A 108 1.44 14.85 0.99
N SER A 109 2.12 15.59 0.12
CA SER A 109 1.51 16.68 -0.65
C SER A 109 0.55 16.20 -1.74
N GLU A 110 0.70 14.98 -2.23
CA GLU A 110 -0.15 14.40 -3.28
C GLU A 110 -1.43 13.75 -2.74
N LEU A 111 -1.46 13.36 -1.46
CA LEU A 111 -2.63 12.70 -0.84
C LEU A 111 -3.96 13.46 -1.06
N PRO A 112 -4.04 14.80 -0.95
CA PRO A 112 -5.27 15.53 -1.25
C PRO A 112 -5.73 15.41 -2.71
N ARG A 113 -4.81 15.37 -3.68
CA ARG A 113 -5.14 15.18 -5.10
C ARG A 113 -5.60 13.75 -5.37
N VAL A 114 -4.91 12.76 -4.80
CA VAL A 114 -5.32 11.35 -4.88
C VAL A 114 -6.72 11.17 -4.31
N ARG A 115 -7.01 11.74 -3.14
CA ARG A 115 -8.34 11.68 -2.52
C ARG A 115 -9.45 12.28 -3.41
N LYS A 116 -9.18 13.41 -4.09
CA LYS A 116 -10.12 13.99 -5.05
C LYS A 116 -10.35 13.08 -6.26
N THR A 117 -9.32 12.37 -6.71
CA THR A 117 -9.45 11.40 -7.82
C THR A 117 -10.26 10.19 -7.39
N LEU A 118 -10.04 9.69 -6.16
CA LEU A 118 -10.82 8.57 -5.61
C LEU A 118 -12.30 8.87 -5.48
N TRP A 119 -12.67 10.13 -5.24
CA TRP A 119 -14.08 10.53 -5.31
C TRP A 119 -14.68 10.27 -6.70
N THR A 120 -13.94 10.53 -7.78
CA THR A 120 -14.41 10.24 -9.14
C THR A 120 -14.52 8.74 -9.43
N ASP A 121 -13.69 7.92 -8.78
CA ASP A 121 -13.75 6.45 -8.92
C ASP A 121 -14.96 5.87 -8.18
N ILE A 122 -15.29 6.44 -7.01
CA ILE A 122 -16.53 6.11 -6.26
C ILE A 122 -17.77 6.50 -7.08
N ASP A 123 -17.76 7.70 -7.68
CA ASP A 123 -18.82 8.17 -8.57
C ASP A 123 -18.99 7.23 -9.77
N ALA A 124 -17.88 6.83 -10.40
CA ALA A 124 -17.90 5.88 -11.51
C ALA A 124 -18.38 4.47 -11.13
N ALA A 125 -18.09 4.01 -9.91
CA ALA A 125 -18.63 2.75 -9.39
C ALA A 125 -20.15 2.84 -9.20
N TYR A 126 -20.63 3.95 -8.64
CA TYR A 126 -22.06 4.19 -8.44
C TYR A 126 -22.83 4.29 -9.77
N GLU A 127 -22.29 5.03 -10.75
CA GLU A 127 -22.86 5.10 -12.11
C GLU A 127 -22.75 3.75 -12.86
N GLY A 128 -21.68 3.00 -12.58
CA GLY A 128 -21.27 1.82 -13.33
C GLY A 128 -21.93 0.51 -12.90
N ASP A 129 -22.48 0.46 -11.68
CA ASP A 129 -23.17 -0.68 -11.09
C ASP A 129 -24.62 -0.30 -10.70
N PRO A 130 -25.63 -0.71 -11.49
CA PRO A 130 -27.04 -0.46 -11.17
C PRO A 130 -27.53 -1.06 -9.85
N ALA A 131 -26.79 -2.00 -9.24
CA ALA A 131 -27.14 -2.61 -7.97
C ALA A 131 -26.63 -1.82 -6.75
N ALA A 132 -25.70 -0.89 -6.93
CA ALA A 132 -25.17 -0.05 -5.85
C ALA A 132 -26.30 0.78 -5.22
N GLN A 133 -26.49 0.66 -3.91
CA GLN A 133 -27.54 1.38 -3.19
C GLN A 133 -27.08 2.77 -2.76
N SER A 134 -25.79 2.94 -2.44
CA SER A 134 -25.25 4.23 -2.01
C SER A 134 -23.73 4.34 -2.14
N TYR A 135 -23.20 5.55 -2.01
CA TYR A 135 -21.74 5.79 -1.96
C TYR A 135 -21.10 5.16 -0.72
N GLU A 136 -21.78 5.12 0.41
CA GLU A 136 -21.31 4.50 1.65
C GLU A 136 -21.12 2.99 1.49
N GLU A 137 -22.04 2.32 0.78
CA GLU A 137 -21.91 0.89 0.45
C GLU A 137 -20.63 0.64 -0.36
N ILE A 138 -20.39 1.46 -1.39
CA ILE A 138 -19.19 1.37 -2.22
C ILE A 138 -17.93 1.56 -1.37
N ILE A 139 -17.89 2.56 -0.50
CA ILE A 139 -16.73 2.84 0.34
C ILE A 139 -16.45 1.69 1.33
N LEU A 140 -17.49 1.06 1.86
CA LEU A 140 -17.38 0.01 2.88
C LEU A 140 -17.09 -1.37 2.29
N ALA A 141 -17.72 -1.72 1.18
CA ALA A 141 -17.85 -3.11 0.76
C ALA A 141 -17.25 -3.43 -0.61
N TYR A 142 -16.98 -2.45 -1.48
CA TYR A 142 -16.51 -2.74 -2.84
C TYR A 142 -15.00 -3.00 -2.82
N PRO A 143 -14.53 -4.22 -3.16
CA PRO A 143 -13.11 -4.58 -3.05
C PRO A 143 -12.24 -3.78 -4.03
N ALA A 144 -12.79 -3.44 -5.20
CA ALA A 144 -12.09 -2.66 -6.22
C ALA A 144 -11.65 -1.28 -5.73
N LEU A 145 -12.42 -0.62 -4.87
CA LEU A 145 -12.03 0.68 -4.34
C LEU A 145 -10.74 0.59 -3.53
N GLU A 146 -10.54 -0.50 -2.77
CA GLU A 146 -9.32 -0.71 -1.99
C GLU A 146 -8.11 -0.93 -2.91
N ALA A 147 -8.26 -1.73 -3.97
CA ALA A 147 -7.20 -1.95 -4.96
C ALA A 147 -6.82 -0.66 -5.70
N ILE A 148 -7.81 0.10 -6.16
CA ILE A 148 -7.59 1.38 -6.87
C ILE A 148 -6.97 2.42 -5.93
N ALA A 149 -7.47 2.58 -4.71
CA ALA A 149 -6.93 3.53 -3.73
C ALA A 149 -5.46 3.28 -3.42
N ILE A 150 -5.12 2.03 -3.14
CA ILE A 150 -3.74 1.65 -2.85
C ILE A 150 -2.86 1.81 -4.07
N GLN A 151 -3.32 1.43 -5.26
CA GLN A 151 -2.51 1.60 -6.47
C GLN A 151 -2.25 3.08 -6.76
N ARG A 152 -3.24 3.97 -6.64
CA ARG A 152 -3.05 5.40 -6.86
C ARG A 152 -2.03 6.01 -5.89
N MET A 153 -2.07 5.60 -4.62
CA MET A 153 -1.07 6.06 -3.64
C MET A 153 0.31 5.45 -3.89
N ALA A 154 0.38 4.16 -4.25
CA ALA A 154 1.62 3.49 -4.61
C ALA A 154 2.25 4.10 -5.88
N HIS A 155 1.44 4.53 -6.84
CA HIS A 155 1.86 5.17 -8.07
C HIS A 155 2.65 6.46 -7.77
N GLU A 156 2.22 7.27 -6.81
CA GLU A 156 2.96 8.49 -6.43
C GLU A 156 4.37 8.18 -5.93
N LEU A 157 4.54 7.11 -5.14
CA LEU A 157 5.85 6.67 -4.69
C LEU A 157 6.68 6.05 -5.83
N TYR A 158 6.02 5.34 -6.74
CA TYR A 158 6.65 4.78 -7.94
C TYR A 158 7.20 5.89 -8.87
N LEU A 159 6.47 7.00 -9.05
CA LEU A 159 6.92 8.17 -9.81
C LEU A 159 8.15 8.85 -9.20
N LYS A 160 8.44 8.61 -7.91
CA LYS A 160 9.66 9.07 -7.23
C LYS A 160 10.80 8.05 -7.27
N GLU A 161 10.64 6.98 -8.06
CA GLU A 161 11.60 5.89 -8.23
C GLU A 161 11.92 5.19 -6.90
N LEU A 162 10.95 5.16 -5.97
CA LEU A 162 11.13 4.47 -4.69
C LEU A 162 11.04 2.94 -4.91
N PRO A 163 12.10 2.17 -4.66
CA PRO A 163 12.05 0.72 -4.88
C PRO A 163 11.23 0.01 -3.79
N LEU A 164 10.76 -1.20 -4.11
CA LEU A 164 10.07 -2.15 -3.21
C LEU A 164 8.72 -1.68 -2.64
N ILE A 165 8.66 -0.55 -1.93
CA ILE A 165 7.47 -0.08 -1.20
C ILE A 165 6.23 0.01 -2.11
N PRO A 166 6.27 0.64 -3.30
CA PRO A 166 5.11 0.70 -4.17
C PRO A 166 4.54 -0.68 -4.52
N ARG A 167 5.42 -1.65 -4.78
CA ARG A 167 5.01 -3.02 -5.12
C ARG A 167 4.46 -3.76 -3.91
N ILE A 168 5.06 -3.59 -2.72
CA ILE A 168 4.54 -4.17 -1.48
C ILE A 168 3.13 -3.65 -1.19
N MET A 169 2.88 -2.36 -1.43
CA MET A 169 1.55 -1.76 -1.29
C MET A 169 0.55 -2.41 -2.24
N THR A 170 0.84 -2.54 -3.54
CA THR A 170 -0.11 -3.14 -4.49
C THR A 170 -0.32 -4.63 -4.23
N GLU A 171 0.69 -5.37 -3.78
CA GLU A 171 0.54 -6.78 -3.37
C GLU A 171 -0.29 -6.92 -2.09
N TRP A 172 -0.25 -5.96 -1.17
CA TRP A 172 -1.15 -5.92 -0.02
C TRP A 172 -2.60 -5.82 -0.47
N ALA A 173 -2.91 -4.93 -1.42
CA ALA A 173 -4.25 -4.82 -1.98
C ALA A 173 -4.66 -6.07 -2.78
N HIS A 174 -3.76 -6.61 -3.61
CA HIS A 174 -3.98 -7.83 -4.37
C HIS A 174 -4.36 -9.00 -3.45
N SER A 175 -3.62 -9.21 -2.36
CA SER A 175 -3.90 -10.30 -1.42
C SER A 175 -5.29 -10.22 -0.77
N ARG A 176 -5.90 -9.04 -0.73
CA ARG A 176 -7.19 -8.77 -0.07
C ARG A 176 -8.37 -8.73 -1.03
N THR A 177 -8.10 -8.49 -2.32
CA THR A 177 -9.14 -8.19 -3.32
C THR A 177 -9.11 -9.13 -4.52
N GLY A 178 -7.99 -9.83 -4.76
CA GLY A 178 -7.76 -10.60 -5.98
C GLY A 178 -7.48 -9.75 -7.22
N ILE A 179 -7.27 -8.43 -7.05
CA ILE A 179 -6.99 -7.48 -8.14
C ILE A 179 -5.50 -7.11 -8.11
N ASP A 180 -4.75 -7.50 -9.13
CA ASP A 180 -3.32 -7.21 -9.27
C ASP A 180 -3.08 -6.01 -10.20
N ILE A 181 -2.76 -4.85 -9.62
CA ILE A 181 -2.45 -3.64 -10.39
C ILE A 181 -1.01 -3.24 -10.10
N HIS A 182 -0.16 -3.23 -11.12
CA HIS A 182 1.22 -2.77 -10.95
C HIS A 182 1.25 -1.29 -10.53
N PRO A 183 2.13 -0.87 -9.61
CA PRO A 183 2.21 0.53 -9.19
C PRO A 183 2.61 1.46 -10.34
N GLY A 184 3.28 0.96 -11.37
CA GLY A 184 3.65 1.72 -12.57
C GLY A 184 2.52 1.99 -13.57
N ALA A 185 1.39 1.27 -13.46
CA ALA A 185 0.27 1.44 -14.38
C ALA A 185 -0.29 2.87 -14.30
N LYS A 186 -0.55 3.50 -15.45
CA LYS A 186 -1.12 4.85 -15.54
C LYS A 186 -2.63 4.74 -15.69
N ILE A 187 -3.39 5.21 -14.71
CA ILE A 187 -4.85 5.04 -14.66
C ILE A 187 -5.53 6.40 -14.54
N GLY A 188 -6.35 6.75 -15.53
CA GLY A 188 -7.18 7.95 -15.57
C GLY A 188 -8.24 8.01 -14.46
N SER A 189 -8.99 9.12 -14.41
CA SER A 189 -10.08 9.32 -13.44
C SER A 189 -11.35 8.54 -13.81
N HIS A 190 -12.29 8.42 -12.87
CA HIS A 190 -13.54 7.68 -13.06
C HIS A 190 -13.29 6.21 -13.47
N PHE A 191 -12.31 5.57 -12.82
CA PHE A 191 -11.97 4.18 -13.09
C PHE A 191 -12.74 3.26 -12.15
N PHE A 192 -13.33 2.21 -12.72
CA PHE A 192 -14.12 1.25 -11.95
C PHE A 192 -13.77 -0.18 -12.39
N ILE A 193 -13.66 -1.09 -11.41
CA ILE A 193 -13.56 -2.52 -11.63
C ILE A 193 -14.74 -3.14 -10.91
N ASP A 194 -15.61 -3.82 -11.65
CA ASP A 194 -16.77 -4.51 -11.09
C ASP A 194 -16.38 -5.94 -10.69
N HIS A 195 -16.68 -6.37 -9.46
CA HIS A 195 -16.19 -7.61 -8.83
C HIS A 195 -14.65 -7.75 -8.73
N GLY A 196 -13.93 -7.87 -9.86
CA GLY A 196 -12.48 -7.70 -10.00
C GLY A 196 -11.58 -8.90 -9.69
N THR A 197 -12.09 -10.02 -9.18
CA THR A 197 -11.21 -11.16 -8.84
C THR A 197 -10.54 -11.71 -10.11
N GLY A 198 -9.21 -11.70 -10.14
CA GLY A 198 -8.40 -12.16 -11.26
C GLY A 198 -8.01 -11.09 -12.28
N VAL A 199 -8.40 -9.82 -12.05
CA VAL A 199 -7.93 -8.69 -12.87
C VAL A 199 -6.42 -8.51 -12.68
N VAL A 200 -5.69 -8.37 -13.80
CA VAL A 200 -4.25 -8.10 -13.83
C VAL A 200 -3.96 -6.92 -14.75
N ILE A 201 -3.29 -5.89 -14.23
CA ILE A 201 -2.92 -4.66 -14.96
C ILE A 201 -1.41 -4.46 -14.84
N GLY A 202 -0.69 -4.64 -15.95
CA GLY A 202 0.78 -4.60 -16.01
C GLY A 202 1.40 -3.20 -15.90
N GLU A 203 2.72 -3.18 -15.64
CA GLU A 203 3.51 -1.96 -15.38
C GLU A 203 3.37 -0.87 -16.44
N THR A 204 3.42 -1.24 -17.71
CA THR A 204 3.41 -0.29 -18.83
C THR A 204 2.00 0.01 -19.33
N CYS A 205 0.97 -0.45 -18.63
CA CYS A 205 -0.41 -0.24 -19.04
C CYS A 205 -0.81 1.24 -18.88
N GLU A 206 -1.50 1.77 -19.89
CA GLU A 206 -2.10 3.10 -19.86
C GLU A 206 -3.62 2.97 -20.07
N ILE A 207 -4.38 3.34 -19.04
CA ILE A 207 -5.84 3.30 -19.00
C ILE A 207 -6.35 4.73 -18.94
N GLY A 208 -7.22 5.10 -19.88
CA GLY A 208 -7.84 6.43 -19.92
C GLY A 208 -8.87 6.67 -18.81
N SER A 209 -9.55 7.81 -18.87
CA SER A 209 -10.66 8.12 -17.96
C SER A 209 -11.95 7.37 -18.34
N ARG A 210 -12.83 7.13 -17.37
CA ARG A 210 -14.15 6.47 -17.55
C ARG A 210 -14.06 5.05 -18.13
N VAL A 211 -13.01 4.32 -17.76
CA VAL A 211 -12.87 2.90 -18.12
C VAL A 211 -13.50 2.04 -17.02
N LYS A 212 -14.26 1.03 -17.45
CA LYS A 212 -14.79 -0.03 -16.59
C LYS A 212 -14.17 -1.38 -16.98
N LEU A 213 -13.69 -2.13 -15.99
CA LEU A 213 -13.28 -3.52 -16.12
C LEU A 213 -14.20 -4.42 -15.28
N PHE A 214 -14.10 -5.73 -15.47
CA PHE A 214 -14.83 -6.78 -14.75
C PHE A 214 -13.84 -7.84 -14.23
#